data_AF-A0A2G5S9S2-F1
#
_entry.id   AF-A0A2G5S9S2-F1
#
_cell.length_a   1.000
_cell.length_b   1.000
_cell.length_c   1.000
_cell.angle_alpha   90.00
_cell.angle_beta   90.00
_cell.angle_gamma   90.00
#
_symmetry.space_group_name_H-M   'P 1'
#
loop_
_entity.id
_entity.type
_entity.pdbx_description
1 polymer ?
#
loop_
_entity_poly.entity_id
_entity_poly.type
_entity_poly.pdbx_seq_one_letter_code
_entity_poly.pdbx_strand_id
1 'polypeptide(L)'
;MLARERIDGLVDSGSPFLEFSQLAGYEMYGKEEVPSGGILTGIGIVSGRVCVIVANDATVKGGTYYPITVKKHLRAQEIARENNLPCIYLVDSGGANLPRQADIFADSQHFGRIFYNQATMSSQGIPQLAVVMGSCTAGGAYVPAMSDQAIIVKGTELCSSEDHH
;
A
#
# COMPACT_ATOMS: atom_id res chain seq x y z
N MET A 1 5.76 3.46 15.42
CA MET A 1 5.35 2.06 15.19
C MET A 1 5.85 1.63 13.82
N LEU A 2 6.46 0.47 13.74
CA LEU A 2 6.88 -0.19 12.51
C LEU A 2 5.67 -0.73 11.74
N ALA A 3 5.83 -1.04 10.45
CA ALA A 3 4.73 -1.52 9.61
C ALA A 3 4.09 -2.81 10.14
N ARG A 4 4.91 -3.76 10.63
CA ARG A 4 4.41 -5.00 11.24
C ARG A 4 3.65 -4.77 12.54
N GLU A 5 4.16 -3.91 13.41
CA GLU A 5 3.47 -3.52 14.66
C GLU A 5 2.11 -2.85 14.38
N ARG A 6 2.01 -2.07 13.29
CA ARG A 6 0.75 -1.46 12.85
C ARG A 6 -0.25 -2.51 12.38
N ILE A 7 0.20 -3.54 11.67
CA ILE A 7 -0.66 -4.69 11.29
C ILE A 7 -1.12 -5.43 12.55
N ASP A 8 -0.21 -5.74 13.46
CA ASP A 8 -0.52 -6.46 14.70
C ASP A 8 -1.51 -5.68 15.59
N GLY A 9 -1.42 -4.35 15.61
CA GLY A 9 -2.37 -3.49 16.31
C GLY A 9 -3.71 -3.28 15.59
N LEU A 10 -3.80 -3.62 14.30
CA LEU A 10 -5.01 -3.50 13.48
C LEU A 10 -5.86 -4.77 13.50
N VAL A 11 -5.22 -5.94 13.43
CA VAL A 11 -5.91 -7.22 13.38
C VAL A 11 -6.51 -7.60 14.73
N ASP A 12 -7.59 -8.36 14.71
CA ASP A 12 -8.27 -8.83 15.92
C ASP A 12 -7.32 -9.67 16.77
N SER A 13 -7.33 -9.47 18.09
CA SER A 13 -6.41 -10.15 19.00
C SER A 13 -6.54 -11.67 18.91
N GLY A 14 -5.41 -12.35 18.70
CA GLY A 14 -5.36 -13.81 18.53
C GLY A 14 -5.83 -14.32 17.16
N SER A 15 -6.23 -13.44 16.25
CA SER A 15 -6.57 -13.83 14.87
C SER A 15 -5.31 -14.12 14.04
N PRO A 16 -5.40 -15.02 13.04
CA PRO A 16 -4.28 -15.29 12.15
C PRO A 16 -4.08 -14.13 11.16
N PHE A 17 -2.83 -13.93 10.74
CA PHE A 17 -2.47 -13.07 9.63
C PHE A 17 -1.73 -13.89 8.57
N LEU A 18 -2.32 -14.00 7.38
CA LEU A 18 -1.71 -14.68 6.24
C LEU A 18 -0.91 -13.68 5.40
N GLU A 19 0.36 -13.51 5.72
CA GLU A 19 1.27 -12.70 4.91
C GLU A 19 1.62 -13.41 3.59
N PHE A 20 1.68 -12.68 2.48
CA PHE A 20 2.11 -13.21 1.19
C PHE A 20 3.23 -12.37 0.55
N SER A 21 4.01 -13.04 -0.29
CA SER A 21 5.13 -12.44 -1.03
C SER A 21 6.22 -11.82 -0.13
N GLN A 22 6.55 -12.48 0.99
CA GLN A 22 7.61 -12.05 1.92
C GLN A 22 8.99 -11.96 1.26
N LEU A 23 9.26 -12.79 0.25
CA LEU A 23 10.53 -12.79 -0.50
C LEU A 23 10.54 -11.79 -1.68
N ALA A 24 9.54 -10.93 -1.81
CA ALA A 24 9.54 -9.90 -2.83
C ALA A 24 10.79 -9.01 -2.71
N GLY A 25 11.45 -8.72 -3.83
CA GLY A 25 12.67 -7.91 -3.86
C GLY A 25 13.96 -8.65 -3.54
N TYR A 26 13.90 -9.93 -3.11
CA TYR A 26 15.08 -10.73 -2.80
C TYR A 26 15.97 -10.89 -4.04
N GLU A 27 17.23 -10.44 -3.93
CA GLU A 27 18.26 -10.48 -4.98
C GLU A 27 17.89 -9.78 -6.32
N MET A 28 16.84 -8.96 -6.34
CA MET A 28 16.33 -8.35 -7.58
C MET A 28 17.10 -7.08 -8.01
N TYR A 29 17.74 -6.37 -7.07
CA TYR A 29 18.27 -5.02 -7.29
C TYR A 29 19.78 -4.91 -7.05
N GLY A 30 20.51 -5.99 -7.33
CA GLY A 30 21.97 -6.04 -7.19
C GLY A 30 22.39 -5.85 -5.73
N LYS A 31 23.03 -4.72 -5.42
CA LYS A 31 23.50 -4.40 -4.06
C LYS A 31 22.42 -3.77 -3.18
N GLU A 32 21.28 -3.39 -3.76
CA GLU A 32 20.19 -2.78 -3.00
C GLU A 32 19.30 -3.86 -2.37
N GLU A 33 19.22 -3.87 -1.05
CA GLU A 33 18.23 -4.68 -0.35
C GLU A 33 16.89 -3.96 -0.27
N VAL A 34 15.84 -4.67 -0.71
CA VAL A 34 14.44 -4.20 -0.68
C VAL A 34 13.58 -5.31 -0.06
N PRO A 35 13.75 -5.59 1.24
CA PRO A 35 13.06 -6.71 1.90
C PRO A 35 11.54 -6.57 1.77
N SER A 36 10.87 -7.69 1.51
CA SER A 36 9.42 -7.74 1.24
C SER A 36 8.94 -6.80 0.11
N GLY A 37 9.84 -6.26 -0.71
CA GLY A 37 9.52 -5.24 -1.70
C GLY A 37 9.16 -3.88 -1.09
N GLY A 38 9.52 -3.60 0.17
CA GLY A 38 9.18 -2.35 0.87
C GLY A 38 7.71 -2.20 1.24
N ILE A 39 6.94 -3.30 1.17
CA ILE A 39 5.51 -3.33 1.46
C ILE A 39 5.13 -4.68 2.06
N LEU A 40 4.38 -4.68 3.16
CA LEU A 40 3.79 -5.88 3.74
C LEU A 40 2.37 -6.03 3.18
N THR A 41 2.04 -7.24 2.75
CA THR A 41 0.72 -7.55 2.20
C THR A 41 0.24 -8.86 2.79
N GLY A 42 -1.01 -8.89 3.23
CA GLY A 42 -1.58 -10.10 3.80
C GLY A 42 -3.08 -10.02 3.97
N ILE A 43 -3.65 -11.11 4.46
CA ILE A 43 -5.06 -11.22 4.81
C ILE A 43 -5.16 -11.36 6.33
N GLY A 44 -5.94 -10.50 6.96
CA GLY A 44 -6.18 -10.50 8.41
C GLY A 44 -7.64 -10.32 8.75
N ILE A 45 -8.00 -10.56 10.01
CA ILE A 45 -9.36 -10.31 10.52
C ILE A 45 -9.35 -8.95 11.22
N VAL A 46 -10.23 -8.04 10.82
CA VAL A 46 -10.39 -6.71 11.42
C VAL A 46 -11.85 -6.50 11.76
N SER A 47 -12.17 -6.37 13.05
CA SER A 47 -13.54 -6.26 13.55
C SER A 47 -14.45 -7.38 13.04
N GLY A 48 -13.95 -8.62 13.06
CA GLY A 48 -14.66 -9.83 12.60
C GLY A 48 -14.76 -9.97 11.08
N ARG A 49 -14.13 -9.11 10.28
CA ARG A 49 -14.16 -9.15 8.81
C ARG A 49 -12.79 -9.53 8.24
N VAL A 50 -12.79 -10.42 7.25
CA VAL A 50 -11.58 -10.78 6.51
C VAL A 50 -11.23 -9.65 5.54
N CYS A 51 -10.05 -9.06 5.69
CA CYS A 51 -9.60 -7.91 4.93
C CYS A 51 -8.23 -8.18 4.30
N VAL A 52 -8.00 -7.64 3.10
CA VAL A 52 -6.65 -7.50 2.56
C VAL A 52 -6.03 -6.25 3.16
N ILE A 53 -4.84 -6.40 3.74
CA ILE A 53 -4.07 -5.32 4.34
C ILE A 53 -2.81 -5.10 3.51
N VAL A 54 -2.54 -3.84 3.18
CA VAL A 54 -1.36 -3.39 2.44
C VAL A 54 -0.69 -2.29 3.24
N ALA A 55 0.52 -2.54 3.74
CA ALA A 55 1.22 -1.61 4.62
C ALA A 55 2.61 -1.27 4.07
N ASN A 56 2.88 0.02 3.84
CA ASN A 56 4.21 0.45 3.44
C ASN A 56 5.21 0.33 4.61
N ASP A 57 6.43 -0.08 4.30
CA ASP A 57 7.53 -0.08 5.27
C ASP A 57 8.47 1.10 5.00
N ALA A 58 8.27 2.19 5.75
CA ALA A 58 9.08 3.40 5.65
C ALA A 58 10.57 3.16 5.98
N THR A 59 10.93 2.07 6.68
CA THR A 59 12.33 1.73 6.96
C THR A 59 13.07 1.19 5.73
N VAL A 60 12.33 0.70 4.73
CA VAL A 60 12.88 0.17 3.49
C VAL A 60 12.91 1.26 2.44
N LYS A 61 14.08 1.89 2.26
CA LYS A 61 14.30 2.94 1.23
C LYS A 61 13.27 4.08 1.33
N GLY A 62 12.88 4.46 2.54
CA GLY A 62 11.86 5.50 2.79
C GLY A 62 10.44 5.10 2.39
N GLY A 63 10.15 3.81 2.25
CA GLY A 63 8.86 3.31 1.76
C GLY A 63 8.61 3.61 0.28
N THR A 64 9.68 3.90 -0.48
CA THR A 64 9.55 4.22 -1.91
C THR A 64 9.17 2.99 -2.73
N TYR A 65 8.34 3.20 -3.76
CA TYR A 65 7.92 2.11 -4.63
C TYR A 65 9.01 1.76 -5.64
N TYR A 66 9.49 0.52 -5.56
CA TYR A 66 10.25 -0.15 -6.61
C TYR A 66 9.28 -0.84 -7.58
N PRO A 67 9.73 -1.28 -8.77
CA PRO A 67 8.88 -2.04 -9.69
C PRO A 67 8.22 -3.26 -9.03
N ILE A 68 8.94 -3.97 -8.14
CA ILE A 68 8.38 -5.10 -7.40
C ILE A 68 7.31 -4.67 -6.39
N THR A 69 7.45 -3.49 -5.78
CA THR A 69 6.47 -2.92 -4.84
C THR A 69 5.14 -2.70 -5.53
N VAL A 70 5.17 -2.12 -6.74
CA VAL A 70 3.97 -1.92 -7.57
C VAL A 70 3.30 -3.26 -7.86
N LYS A 71 4.09 -4.23 -8.37
CA LYS A 71 3.58 -5.56 -8.69
C LYS A 71 2.96 -6.26 -7.48
N LYS A 72 3.60 -6.17 -6.31
CA LYS A 72 3.10 -6.75 -5.06
C LYS A 72 1.82 -6.07 -4.58
N HIS A 73 1.73 -4.74 -4.69
CA HIS A 73 0.51 -4.00 -4.37
C HIS A 73 -0.65 -4.40 -5.30
N LEU A 74 -0.42 -4.42 -6.61
CA LEU A 74 -1.43 -4.83 -7.59
C LEU A 74 -1.89 -6.27 -7.37
N ARG A 75 -0.98 -7.18 -7.01
CA ARG A 75 -1.34 -8.56 -6.65
C ARG A 75 -2.24 -8.61 -5.41
N ALA A 76 -2.00 -7.76 -4.40
CA ALA A 76 -2.87 -7.69 -3.23
C ALA A 76 -4.29 -7.22 -3.61
N GLN A 77 -4.41 -6.21 -4.47
CA GLN A 77 -5.72 -5.75 -4.98
C GLN A 77 -6.41 -6.80 -5.85
N GLU A 78 -5.64 -7.57 -6.64
CA GLU A 78 -6.18 -8.67 -7.43
C GLU A 78 -6.79 -9.74 -6.53
N ILE A 79 -6.08 -10.16 -5.47
CA ILE A 79 -6.59 -11.08 -4.46
C ILE A 79 -7.86 -10.51 -3.80
N ALA A 80 -7.85 -9.22 -3.44
CA ALA A 80 -9.01 -8.58 -2.83
C ALA A 80 -10.24 -8.61 -3.75
N ARG A 81 -10.06 -8.25 -5.02
CA ARG A 81 -11.11 -8.24 -6.04
C ARG A 81 -11.66 -9.64 -6.31
N GLU A 82 -10.78 -10.64 -6.49
CA GLU A 82 -11.18 -12.02 -6.79
C GLU A 82 -11.96 -12.68 -5.64
N ASN A 83 -11.73 -12.23 -4.41
CA ASN A 83 -12.33 -12.80 -3.21
C ASN A 83 -13.36 -11.87 -2.54
N ASN A 84 -13.69 -10.73 -3.17
CA ASN A 84 -14.61 -9.72 -2.65
C ASN A 84 -14.25 -9.26 -1.21
N LEU A 85 -12.96 -8.99 -0.97
CA LEU A 85 -12.43 -8.62 0.35
C LEU A 85 -12.20 -7.11 0.45
N PRO A 86 -12.64 -6.45 1.54
CA PRO A 86 -12.29 -5.06 1.83
C PRO A 86 -10.76 -4.86 1.84
N CYS A 87 -10.32 -3.69 1.39
CA CYS A 87 -8.92 -3.30 1.37
C CYS A 87 -8.62 -2.25 2.45
N ILE A 88 -7.56 -2.46 3.22
CA ILE A 88 -7.02 -1.50 4.19
C ILE A 88 -5.59 -1.15 3.82
N TYR A 89 -5.36 0.11 3.50
CA TYR A 89 -4.06 0.66 3.12
C TYR A 89 -3.45 1.42 4.30
N LEU A 90 -2.35 0.92 4.86
CA LEU A 90 -1.53 1.64 5.85
C LEU A 90 -0.43 2.39 5.10
N VAL A 91 -0.72 3.64 4.78
CA VAL A 91 0.08 4.47 3.87
C VAL A 91 1.17 5.20 4.64
N ASP A 92 2.42 4.93 4.25
CA ASP A 92 3.64 5.56 4.79
C ASP A 92 4.78 5.41 3.77
N SER A 93 4.76 6.27 2.74
CA SER A 93 5.59 6.12 1.55
C SER A 93 6.16 7.45 1.07
N GLY A 94 7.47 7.48 0.82
CA GLY A 94 8.17 8.60 0.19
C GLY A 94 7.93 8.75 -1.32
N GLY A 95 7.01 7.99 -1.92
CA GLY A 95 6.66 8.09 -3.34
C GLY A 95 7.34 7.04 -4.23
N ALA A 96 7.61 7.38 -5.49
CA ALA A 96 8.20 6.45 -6.46
C ALA A 96 9.74 6.44 -6.41
N ASN A 97 10.36 5.30 -6.67
CA ASN A 97 11.81 5.22 -6.87
C ASN A 97 12.19 5.89 -8.20
N LEU A 98 12.57 7.18 -8.13
CA LEU A 98 12.84 8.01 -9.32
C LEU A 98 13.89 7.43 -10.28
N PRO A 99 14.99 6.78 -9.84
CA PRO A 99 15.94 6.15 -10.76
C PRO A 99 15.33 5.07 -11.66
N ARG A 100 14.20 4.46 -11.24
CA ARG A 100 13.49 3.39 -11.94
C ARG A 100 12.10 3.82 -12.41
N GLN A 101 11.83 5.13 -12.50
CA GLN A 101 10.49 5.68 -12.76
C GLN A 101 9.83 5.14 -14.03
N ALA A 102 10.62 4.82 -15.08
CA ALA A 102 10.12 4.27 -16.33
C ALA A 102 9.38 2.93 -16.12
N ASP A 103 9.89 2.11 -15.19
CA ASP A 103 9.34 0.79 -14.84
C ASP A 103 8.28 0.87 -13.72
N ILE A 104 7.90 2.08 -13.31
CA ILE A 104 6.98 2.33 -12.19
C ILE A 104 5.78 3.16 -12.62
N PHE A 105 5.90 4.04 -13.63
CA PHE A 105 4.88 5.06 -13.90
C PHE A 105 4.02 4.79 -15.14
N ALA A 106 4.64 4.54 -16.30
CA ALA A 106 3.99 4.80 -17.59
C ALA A 106 3.05 3.72 -18.14
N ASP A 107 3.15 2.46 -17.70
CA ASP A 107 2.43 1.33 -18.30
C ASP A 107 1.09 1.01 -17.61
N SER A 108 0.26 0.22 -18.27
CA SER A 108 -1.07 -0.22 -17.82
C SER A 108 -1.08 -1.01 -16.50
N GLN A 109 0.05 -1.62 -16.12
CA GLN A 109 0.26 -2.37 -14.88
C GLN A 109 1.26 -1.67 -13.94
N HIS A 110 1.42 -0.37 -14.12
CA HIS A 110 2.28 0.48 -13.29
C HIS A 110 1.45 1.21 -12.22
N PHE A 111 2.07 2.16 -11.51
CA PHE A 111 1.55 2.77 -10.29
C PHE A 111 0.11 3.29 -10.41
N GLY A 112 -0.26 3.89 -11.55
CA GLY A 112 -1.62 4.40 -11.80
C GLY A 112 -2.71 3.32 -11.78
N ARG A 113 -2.36 2.05 -12.01
CA ARG A 113 -3.30 0.93 -11.95
C ARG A 113 -3.87 0.72 -10.54
N ILE A 114 -3.14 1.12 -9.51
CA ILE A 114 -3.58 1.05 -8.11
C ILE A 114 -4.88 1.84 -7.93
N PHE A 115 -4.93 3.07 -8.45
CA PHE A 115 -6.10 3.95 -8.31
C PHE A 115 -7.27 3.48 -9.16
N TYR A 116 -6.99 3.00 -10.37
CA TYR A 116 -8.00 2.39 -11.23
C TYR A 116 -8.66 1.19 -10.52
N ASN A 117 -7.86 0.34 -9.89
CA ASN A 117 -8.36 -0.80 -9.13
C ASN A 117 -9.16 -0.35 -7.90
N GLN A 118 -8.71 0.67 -7.15
CA GLN A 118 -9.47 1.22 -6.02
C GLN A 118 -10.86 1.72 -6.47
N ALA A 119 -10.91 2.55 -7.51
CA ALA A 119 -12.16 3.11 -8.01
C ALA A 119 -13.12 2.03 -8.52
N THR A 120 -12.60 1.06 -9.28
CA THR A 120 -13.42 -0.04 -9.82
C THR A 120 -13.90 -1.00 -8.72
N MET A 121 -13.06 -1.33 -7.74
CA MET A 121 -13.45 -2.14 -6.58
C MET A 121 -14.51 -1.42 -5.73
N SER A 122 -14.33 -0.12 -5.46
CA SER A 122 -15.34 0.70 -4.75
C SER A 122 -16.69 0.67 -5.49
N SER A 123 -16.70 0.83 -6.82
CA SER A 123 -17.92 0.75 -7.64
C SER A 123 -18.62 -0.63 -7.60
N GLN A 124 -17.88 -1.69 -7.24
CA GLN A 124 -18.39 -3.05 -7.06
C GLN A 124 -18.85 -3.32 -5.63
N GLY A 125 -18.76 -2.32 -4.74
CA GLY A 125 -19.12 -2.43 -3.32
C GLY A 125 -18.04 -3.07 -2.46
N ILE A 126 -16.79 -3.16 -2.94
CA ILE A 126 -15.63 -3.65 -2.16
C ILE A 126 -14.99 -2.43 -1.46
N PRO A 127 -15.12 -2.30 -0.13
CA PRO A 127 -14.68 -1.10 0.59
C PRO A 127 -13.18 -0.85 0.47
N GLN A 128 -12.81 0.40 0.23
CA GLN A 128 -11.43 0.90 0.17
C GLN A 128 -11.17 1.84 1.35
N LEU A 129 -10.28 1.46 2.27
CA LEU A 129 -9.96 2.23 3.47
C LEU A 129 -8.48 2.62 3.46
N ALA A 130 -8.17 3.88 3.72
CA ALA A 130 -6.80 4.35 3.86
C ALA A 130 -6.52 4.93 5.24
N VAL A 131 -5.36 4.61 5.80
CA VAL A 131 -4.83 5.18 7.04
C VAL A 131 -3.46 5.77 6.73
N VAL A 132 -3.36 7.10 6.76
CA VAL A 132 -2.14 7.86 6.47
C VAL A 132 -1.36 8.04 7.76
N MET A 133 -0.23 7.33 7.87
CA MET A 133 0.54 7.18 9.10
C MET A 133 1.92 7.82 9.05
N GLY A 134 2.27 8.48 7.94
CA GLY A 134 3.54 9.17 7.75
C GLY A 134 3.54 9.94 6.43
N SER A 135 4.67 9.97 5.73
CA SER A 135 4.79 10.72 4.48
C SER A 135 3.85 10.15 3.42
N CYS A 136 3.18 11.04 2.70
CA CYS A 136 2.28 10.67 1.62
C CYS A 136 2.41 11.69 0.47
N THR A 137 3.43 11.50 -0.36
CA THR A 137 3.83 12.46 -1.40
C THR A 137 3.49 11.97 -2.81
N ALA A 138 3.04 12.89 -3.68
CA ALA A 138 2.81 12.67 -5.10
C ALA A 138 1.88 11.47 -5.38
N GLY A 139 2.38 10.42 -6.05
CA GLY A 139 1.57 9.23 -6.35
C GLY A 139 0.93 8.62 -5.09
N GLY A 140 1.62 8.63 -3.95
CA GLY A 140 1.09 8.07 -2.70
C GLY A 140 -0.19 8.76 -2.22
N ALA A 141 -0.37 10.05 -2.54
CA ALA A 141 -1.51 10.86 -2.10
C ALA A 141 -2.85 10.44 -2.75
N TYR A 142 -2.80 9.77 -3.91
CA TYR A 142 -4.02 9.29 -4.55
C TYR A 142 -4.63 8.07 -3.87
N VAL A 143 -3.86 7.28 -3.12
CA VAL A 143 -4.39 6.13 -2.36
C VAL A 143 -5.44 6.58 -1.34
N PRO A 144 -5.18 7.56 -0.45
CA PRO A 144 -6.20 8.09 0.45
C PRO A 144 -7.27 8.91 -0.27
N ALA A 145 -6.92 9.69 -1.30
CA ALA A 145 -7.91 10.50 -2.03
C ALA A 145 -8.96 9.66 -2.79
N MET A 146 -8.59 8.45 -3.23
CA MET A 146 -9.47 7.52 -3.96
C MET A 146 -10.08 6.43 -3.07
N SER A 147 -9.89 6.50 -1.75
CA SER A 147 -10.49 5.58 -0.78
C SER A 147 -11.86 6.08 -0.34
N ASP A 148 -12.77 5.16 0.00
CA ASP A 148 -14.11 5.50 0.49
C ASP A 148 -14.04 6.22 1.84
N GLN A 149 -13.04 5.88 2.65
CA GLN A 149 -12.68 6.62 3.87
C GLN A 149 -11.17 6.72 4.01
N ALA A 150 -10.72 7.88 4.50
CA ALA A 150 -9.33 8.15 4.81
C ALA A 150 -9.21 8.66 6.25
N ILE A 151 -8.31 8.04 7.02
CA ILE A 151 -7.93 8.45 8.38
C ILE A 151 -6.51 9.00 8.32
N ILE A 152 -6.28 10.19 8.88
CA ILE A 152 -4.97 10.84 8.86
C ILE A 152 -4.51 11.02 10.31
N VAL A 153 -3.34 10.49 10.64
CA VAL A 153 -2.74 10.68 11.97
C VAL A 153 -2.31 12.14 12.11
N LYS A 154 -2.74 12.82 13.18
CA LYS A 154 -2.39 14.23 13.39
C LYS A 154 -0.85 14.41 13.41
N GLY A 155 -0.35 15.32 12.57
CA GLY A 155 1.09 15.58 12.41
C GLY A 155 1.76 14.83 11.25
N THR A 156 0.99 14.10 10.43
CA THR A 156 1.47 13.53 9.16
C THR A 156 1.02 14.39 7.97
N GLU A 157 1.79 14.35 6.87
CA GLU A 157 1.60 15.24 5.72
C GLU A 157 1.04 14.49 4.51
N LEU A 158 -0.04 15.04 3.94
CA LEU A 158 -0.53 14.72 2.60
C LEU A 158 -0.02 15.81 1.65
N CYS A 159 0.99 15.48 0.85
CA CYS A 159 1.50 16.38 -0.17
C CYS A 159 0.91 15.97 -1.53
N SER A 160 -0.36 16.31 -1.76
CA SER A 160 -0.87 16.46 -3.12
C SER A 160 -0.38 17.80 -3.67
N SER A 161 0.06 17.85 -4.92
CA SER A 161 0.71 18.99 -5.55
C SER A 161 -0.19 20.23 -5.74
N GLU A 162 -0.66 20.83 -4.66
CA GLU A 162 -1.36 22.11 -4.60
C GLU A 162 -1.00 22.85 -3.30
N ASP A 163 0.29 23.18 -3.11
CA ASP A 163 0.70 24.25 -2.20
C ASP A 163 1.45 25.31 -3.01
N HIS A 164 0.67 26.09 -3.75
CA HIS A 164 1.01 27.45 -4.15
C HIS A 164 -0.10 28.36 -3.68
N HIS A 165 0.08 28.98 -2.50
CA HIS A 165 -0.08 30.42 -2.27
C HIS A 165 0.39 30.84 -0.88
#